data_AF-A0A158CH89-F1
#
_entry.id   AF-A0A158CH89-F1
#
_cell.length_a   1.000
_cell.length_b   1.000
_cell.length_c   1.000
_cell.angle_alpha   90.00
_cell.angle_beta   90.00
_cell.angle_gamma   90.00
#
_symmetry.space_group_name_H-M   'P 1'
#
loop_
_entity.id
_entity.type
_entity.pdbx_description
1 polymer ?
#
loop_
_entity_poly.entity_id
_entity_poly.type
_entity_poly.pdbx_seq_one_letter_code
_entity_poly.pdbx_strand_id
1 'polypeptide(L)'
;MSAALFAGVSWQGTGRAASPDAVYTTTVQLRDGKTLTCDVNPPGGVQPAPASLTQTEQREAEVIATYRLRLLSGPRSDYPTDYTAPHVVCRP
;
A
#
# COMPACT_ATOMS: atom_id res chain seq x y z
N MET A 1 28.86 42.24 -20.13
CA MET A 1 28.75 40.77 -20.24
C MET A 1 29.18 40.18 -18.90
N SER A 2 28.31 39.49 -18.17
CA SER A 2 28.70 38.40 -17.26
C SER A 2 27.45 37.72 -16.70
N ALA A 3 27.53 36.40 -16.67
CA ALA A 3 26.43 35.44 -16.77
C ALA A 3 25.57 35.32 -15.50
N ALA A 4 24.25 35.20 -15.68
CA ALA A 4 23.34 34.70 -14.66
C ALA A 4 23.42 33.16 -14.66
N LEU A 5 23.78 32.59 -13.51
CA LEU A 5 23.76 31.15 -13.28
C LEU A 5 22.33 30.74 -12.93
N PHE A 6 21.67 30.00 -13.82
CA PHE A 6 20.41 29.35 -13.52
C PHE A 6 20.68 28.12 -12.65
N ALA A 7 20.32 28.18 -11.37
CA ALA A 7 20.31 27.03 -10.49
C ALA A 7 19.21 26.05 -10.97
N GLY A 8 19.63 24.92 -11.54
CA GLY A 8 18.71 23.85 -11.92
C GLY A 8 18.06 23.25 -10.68
N VAL A 9 16.72 23.29 -10.62
CA VAL A 9 15.96 22.48 -9.67
C VAL A 9 16.04 21.03 -10.15
N SER A 10 16.93 20.25 -9.53
CA SER A 10 16.97 18.80 -9.75
C SER A 10 15.83 18.16 -8.95
N TRP A 11 14.75 17.79 -9.63
CA TRP A 11 13.73 16.90 -9.07
C TRP A 11 14.33 15.50 -8.94
N GLN A 12 15.00 15.24 -7.82
CA GLN A 12 15.39 13.88 -7.43
C GLN A 12 14.16 13.18 -6.84
N GLY A 13 13.22 12.81 -7.70
CA GLY A 13 12.17 11.86 -7.33
C GLY A 13 12.78 10.47 -7.18
N THR A 14 13.43 10.17 -6.06
CA THR A 14 13.85 8.81 -5.72
C THR A 14 12.63 8.00 -5.26
N GLY A 15 11.70 7.76 -6.18
CA GLY A 15 10.66 6.77 -6.01
C GLY A 15 11.29 5.39 -6.14
N ARG A 16 11.93 4.89 -5.09
CA ARG A 16 12.28 3.47 -5.01
C ARG A 16 10.95 2.70 -5.05
N ALA A 17 10.78 1.82 -6.01
CA ALA A 17 9.67 0.88 -6.02
C ALA A 17 9.64 0.18 -4.65
N ALA A 18 8.52 0.25 -3.92
CA ALA A 18 8.40 -0.51 -2.69
C ALA A 18 8.35 -1.98 -3.08
N SER A 19 9.15 -2.77 -2.40
CA SER A 19 9.22 -4.20 -2.62
C SER A 19 7.85 -4.85 -2.35
N PRO A 20 7.47 -5.95 -3.02
CA PRO A 20 6.20 -6.66 -2.77
C PRO A 20 6.03 -7.10 -1.31
N ASP A 21 7.13 -7.33 -0.61
CA ASP A 21 7.24 -7.65 0.82
C ASP A 21 7.31 -6.41 1.73
N ALA A 22 7.06 -5.20 1.19
CA ALA A 22 7.07 -4.00 2.00
C ALA A 22 6.07 -4.10 3.16
N VAL A 23 6.58 -3.84 4.35
CA VAL A 23 5.82 -3.83 5.60
C VAL A 23 5.45 -2.39 5.93
N TYR A 24 4.17 -2.10 6.08
CA TYR A 24 3.71 -0.77 6.47
C TYR A 24 2.31 -0.79 7.08
N THR A 25 2.01 0.24 7.85
CA THR A 25 0.66 0.53 8.35
C THR A 25 0.07 1.69 7.55
N THR A 26 -1.20 1.59 7.19
CA THR A 26 -1.94 2.65 6.50
C THR A 26 -3.34 2.80 7.04
N THR A 27 -3.83 4.05 7.06
CA THR A 27 -5.24 4.33 7.33
C THR A 27 -6.03 4.19 6.04
N VAL A 28 -7.16 3.49 6.09
CA VAL A 28 -8.09 3.27 4.99
C VAL A 28 -9.43 3.86 5.33
N GLN A 29 -10.05 4.59 4.40
CA GLN A 29 -11.45 4.97 4.50
C GLN A 29 -12.27 4.11 3.54
N LEU A 30 -13.32 3.49 4.07
CA LEU A 30 -14.28 2.71 3.31
C LEU A 30 -15.40 3.59 2.76
N ARG A 31 -16.10 3.11 1.72
CA ARG A 31 -17.27 3.77 1.12
C ARG A 31 -18.41 4.05 2.09
N ASP A 32 -18.56 3.21 3.12
CA ASP A 32 -19.60 3.38 4.16
C ASP A 32 -19.22 4.45 5.21
N GLY A 33 -18.05 5.06 5.08
CA GLY A 33 -17.54 6.10 5.98
C GLY A 33 -16.71 5.58 7.15
N LYS A 34 -16.53 4.26 7.30
CA LYS A 34 -15.65 3.71 8.33
C LYS A 34 -14.19 4.03 8.01
N THR A 35 -13.44 4.33 9.06
CA THR A 35 -11.99 4.46 9.00
C THR A 35 -11.35 3.25 9.68
N LEU A 36 -10.39 2.62 9.01
CA LEU A 36 -9.67 1.46 9.51
C LEU A 36 -8.17 1.74 9.52
N THR A 37 -7.45 1.09 10.44
CA THR A 37 -5.99 0.94 10.40
C THR A 37 -5.65 -0.44 9.83
N CYS A 38 -4.91 -0.49 8.74
CA CYS A 38 -4.49 -1.73 8.09
C CYS A 38 -2.97 -1.90 8.16
N ASP A 39 -2.52 -3.05 8.64
CA ASP A 39 -1.13 -3.49 8.60
C ASP A 39 -0.93 -4.39 7.37
N VAL A 40 0.03 -4.02 6.52
CA VAL A 40 0.43 -4.75 5.32
C VAL A 40 1.73 -5.49 5.61
N ASN A 41 1.77 -6.77 5.26
CA ASN A 41 2.80 -7.76 5.59
C ASN A 41 3.20 -7.71 7.09
N PRO A 42 2.24 -7.76 8.04
CA PRO A 42 2.55 -7.64 9.45
C PRO A 42 3.49 -8.75 9.93
N PRO A 43 4.42 -8.44 10.85
CA PRO A 43 5.25 -9.46 11.48
C PRO A 43 4.35 -10.44 12.24
N GLY A 44 4.46 -11.74 11.94
CA GLY A 44 3.59 -12.77 12.51
C GLY A 44 2.49 -13.30 11.58
N GLY A 45 2.39 -12.79 10.34
CA GLY A 45 1.56 -13.36 9.28
C GLY A 45 0.06 -13.02 9.39
N VAL A 46 -0.77 -13.81 8.72
CA VAL A 46 -2.22 -13.58 8.64
C VAL A 46 -2.87 -13.75 10.01
N GLN A 47 -3.52 -12.70 10.48
CA GLN A 47 -4.45 -12.77 11.61
C GLN A 47 -5.89 -12.81 11.08
N PRO A 48 -6.82 -13.51 11.78
CA PRO A 48 -8.22 -13.45 11.41
C PRO A 48 -8.70 -12.01 11.38
N ALA A 49 -9.53 -11.68 10.38
CA ALA A 49 -10.19 -10.39 10.32
C ALA A 49 -10.95 -10.15 11.64
N PRO A 50 -10.89 -8.93 12.22
CA PRO A 50 -11.64 -8.64 13.42
C PRO A 50 -13.13 -8.85 13.15
N ALA A 51 -13.82 -9.47 14.12
CA ALA A 51 -15.21 -9.89 14.00
C ALA A 51 -16.21 -8.75 13.72
N SER A 52 -15.76 -7.50 13.77
CA SER A 52 -16.54 -6.29 13.49
C SER A 52 -16.65 -5.93 12.01
N LEU A 53 -15.82 -6.50 11.13
CA LEU A 53 -15.85 -6.19 9.70
C LEU A 53 -16.68 -7.20 8.92
N THR A 54 -17.53 -6.70 8.03
CA THR A 54 -18.19 -7.56 7.04
C THR A 54 -17.18 -8.07 6.01
N GLN A 55 -17.50 -9.17 5.31
CA GLN A 55 -16.63 -9.66 4.24
C GLN A 55 -16.41 -8.61 3.13
N THR A 56 -17.43 -7.78 2.85
CA THR A 56 -17.32 -6.69 1.86
C THR A 56 -16.36 -5.61 2.34
N GLU A 57 -16.50 -5.17 3.59
CA GLU A 57 -15.62 -4.17 4.20
C GLU A 57 -14.16 -4.64 4.22
N GLN A 58 -13.94 -5.91 4.59
CA GLN A 58 -12.62 -6.51 4.59
C GLN A 58 -11.97 -6.47 3.20
N ARG A 59 -12.69 -6.92 2.16
CA ARG A 59 -12.18 -6.92 0.77
C ARG A 59 -11.89 -5.52 0.27
N GLU A 60 -12.77 -4.56 0.55
CA GLU A 60 -12.56 -3.17 0.18
C GLU A 60 -11.31 -2.61 0.87
N ALA A 61 -11.16 -2.87 2.16
CA ALA A 61 -10.01 -2.42 2.95
C ALA A 61 -8.69 -2.97 2.39
N GLU A 62 -8.64 -4.26 2.07
CA GLU A 62 -7.47 -4.93 1.50
C GLU A 62 -7.05 -4.35 0.14
N VAL A 63 -8.03 -4.07 -0.73
CA VAL A 63 -7.78 -3.48 -2.05
C VAL A 63 -7.20 -2.07 -1.90
N ILE A 64 -7.74 -1.26 -1.01
CA ILE A 64 -7.26 0.11 -0.78
C ILE A 64 -5.88 0.09 -0.12
N ALA A 65 -5.70 -0.73 0.93
CA ALA A 65 -4.43 -0.84 1.66
C ALA A 65 -3.25 -1.25 0.75
N THR A 66 -3.51 -2.10 -0.24
CA THR A 66 -2.49 -2.61 -1.18
C THR A 66 -2.36 -1.77 -2.47
N TYR A 67 -3.14 -0.71 -2.62
CA TYR A 67 -3.11 0.15 -3.82
C TYR A 67 -1.69 0.68 -4.12
N ARG A 68 -0.96 1.06 -3.07
CA ARG A 68 0.43 1.50 -3.19
C ARG A 68 1.33 0.43 -3.80
N LEU A 69 1.18 -0.83 -3.42
CA LEU A 69 1.97 -1.93 -3.97
C LEU A 69 1.68 -2.12 -5.47
N ARG A 70 0.42 -2.01 -5.89
CA ARG A 70 0.01 -2.11 -7.31
C ARG A 70 0.62 -1.02 -8.18
N LEU A 71 0.72 0.21 -7.66
CA LEU A 71 1.36 1.31 -8.38
C LEU A 71 2.87 1.10 -8.56
N LEU A 72 3.51 0.37 -7.64
CA LEU A 72 4.96 0.21 -7.60
C LEU A 72 5.44 -1.03 -8.36
N SER A 73 4.58 -2.05 -8.53
CA SER A 73 4.87 -3.24 -9.34
C SER A 73 4.49 -3.11 -10.82
N GLY A 74 3.73 -2.06 -11.20
CA GLY A 74 3.30 -1.81 -12.57
C GLY A 74 2.19 -2.76 -13.07
N PRO A 75 1.69 -2.58 -14.31
CA PRO A 75 0.56 -3.35 -14.84
C PRO A 75 0.90 -4.82 -15.16
N ARG A 76 2.19 -5.17 -15.13
CA ARG A 76 2.72 -6.53 -15.31
C ARG A 76 3.58 -6.85 -14.10
N SER A 77 2.92 -7.32 -13.05
CA SER A 77 3.56 -8.03 -11.96
C SER A 77 3.33 -9.51 -12.20
N ASP A 78 4.19 -10.41 -11.71
CA ASP A 78 3.90 -11.85 -11.60
C ASP A 78 2.82 -12.12 -10.50
N TYR A 79 1.77 -11.30 -10.51
CA TYR A 79 0.70 -11.22 -9.54
C TYR A 79 -0.56 -11.91 -10.07
N PRO A 80 -1.22 -12.77 -9.28
CA PRO A 80 -0.78 -13.37 -8.03
C PRO A 80 -0.25 -14.81 -8.27
N THR A 81 0.97 -15.09 -7.84
CA THR A 81 1.33 -16.45 -7.39
C THR A 81 1.06 -16.53 -5.89
N ASP A 82 0.72 -17.70 -5.35
CA ASP A 82 0.41 -17.90 -3.92
C ASP A 82 1.53 -17.42 -2.96
N TYR A 83 2.75 -17.18 -3.47
CA TYR A 83 3.93 -16.73 -2.72
C TYR A 83 4.12 -15.20 -2.66
N THR A 84 3.34 -14.39 -3.39
CA THR A 84 3.53 -12.91 -3.49
C THR A 84 2.32 -12.07 -3.10
N ALA A 85 1.20 -12.68 -2.70
CA ALA A 85 0.05 -11.93 -2.22
C ALA A 85 0.37 -11.30 -0.84
N PRO A 86 0.22 -9.97 -0.66
CA PRO A 86 0.51 -9.34 0.60
C PRO A 86 -0.48 -9.79 1.67
N HIS A 87 0.02 -10.03 2.88
CA HIS A 87 -0.85 -10.29 4.03
C HIS A 87 -1.36 -8.96 4.57
N VAL A 88 -2.67 -8.84 4.78
CA VAL A 88 -3.27 -7.58 5.26
C VAL A 88 -4.17 -7.86 6.45
N VAL A 89 -3.97 -7.10 7.51
CA VAL A 89 -4.80 -7.15 8.72
C VAL A 89 -5.37 -5.77 8.96
N CYS A 90 -6.68 -5.61 8.84
CA CYS A 90 -7.38 -4.34 9.04
C CYS A 90 -8.18 -4.36 10.34
N ARG A 91 -8.19 -3.24 11.07
CA ARG A 91 -8.95 -3.06 12.31
C ARG A 91 -9.61 -1.67 12.34
N PRO A 92 -10.79 -1.51 12.96
CA PRO A 92 -11.37 -0.19 13.24
C PRO A 92 -10.43 0.71 14.04
#